data_AF-A0A6A4N508-F1
#
_entry.id   AF-A0A6A4N508-F1
#
_cell.length_a   1.000
_cell.length_b   1.000
_cell.length_c   1.000
_cell.angle_alpha   90.00
_cell.angle_beta   90.00
_cell.angle_gamma   90.00
#
_symmetry.space_group_name_H-M   'P 1'
#
loop_
_entity.id
_entity.type
_entity.pdbx_description
1 polymer ?
#
loop_
_entity_poly.entity_id
_entity_poly.type
_entity_poly.pdbx_seq_one_letter_code
_entity_poly.pdbx_strand_id
1 'polypeptide(L)'
;MIRLLVVVLVSDYLQDHITNGNLSFFFTLLFTLLTFSDLFVQTEGLNFGINYGQIANNLPSPSRVALLIKSLNVSRIKLYDANPNVLSAFSNTNVEFIIGVGNEYLQSMRDPSKAQTWIQQNVQPYLSNTKITCITVGNEVFNSSATDTQHMTNLLPAMQNVYNALVNLGLAQQVTVTTAHSFNILSNSFPPSSGAFSQNLIQYIQPLLSFHSQTKSPFLINAYPFFAYKDNPDQISLSYVLFQPNQGTIDPNTNLHYDNMLYAQIDAVYAAIKVLGHTDIEVRISETGWPSKGNPDEIGATLENAEIYNSNLLKRIEQKQTTPANPTIPIDIYVFALFNEDMKPGPTSERNYGLYYPDGTPVYNIGLQGYLPEMVIQSKSNTLSIHFFIYIVTCLAFAWELSRF
;
A
#
# COMPACT_ATOMS: atom_id res chain seq x y z
N MET A 1 -18.31 21.39 6.20
CA MET A 1 -18.57 22.84 6.03
C MET A 1 -19.29 23.19 4.73
N ILE A 2 -18.88 22.66 3.57
CA ILE A 2 -19.47 23.01 2.25
C ILE A 2 -20.97 22.64 2.14
N ARG A 3 -21.40 21.47 2.65
CA ARG A 3 -22.81 21.07 2.66
C ARG A 3 -23.73 22.02 3.43
N LEU A 4 -23.26 22.64 4.51
CA LEU A 4 -24.05 23.59 5.30
C LEU A 4 -24.16 24.94 4.57
N LEU A 5 -23.09 25.36 3.88
CA LEU A 5 -23.04 26.61 3.13
C LEU A 5 -24.00 26.60 1.93
N VAL A 6 -24.09 25.47 1.22
CA VAL A 6 -25.02 25.29 0.08
C VAL A 6 -26.47 25.31 0.56
N VAL A 7 -26.78 24.67 1.69
CA VAL A 7 -28.15 24.66 2.25
C VAL A 7 -28.58 26.06 2.69
N VAL A 8 -27.69 26.85 3.29
CA VAL A 8 -27.99 28.22 3.74
C VAL A 8 -28.17 29.17 2.56
N LEU A 9 -27.28 29.12 1.56
CA LEU A 9 -27.40 29.99 0.37
C LEU A 9 -28.64 29.66 -0.48
N VAL A 10 -29.05 28.39 -0.52
CA VAL A 10 -30.30 27.98 -1.17
C VAL A 10 -31.51 28.42 -0.35
N SER A 11 -31.45 28.38 0.98
CA SER A 11 -32.53 28.86 1.85
C SER A 11 -32.80 30.36 1.68
N ASP A 12 -31.75 31.18 1.62
CA ASP A 12 -31.90 32.64 1.46
C ASP A 12 -32.41 33.01 0.06
N TYR A 13 -31.99 32.27 -0.98
CA TYR A 13 -32.50 32.47 -2.35
C TYR A 13 -33.97 32.01 -2.51
N LEU A 14 -34.40 30.99 -1.77
CA LEU A 14 -35.77 30.47 -1.78
C LEU A 14 -36.79 31.46 -1.19
N GLN A 15 -36.37 32.35 -0.29
CA GLN A 15 -37.28 33.26 0.38
C GLN A 15 -37.77 34.40 -0.53
N ASP A 16 -36.99 34.75 -1.57
CA ASP A 16 -37.31 35.86 -2.47
C ASP A 16 -38.06 35.48 -3.76
N HIS A 17 -38.11 34.19 -4.16
CA HIS A 17 -38.49 33.80 -5.54
C HIS A 17 -39.70 32.84 -5.68
N ILE A 18 -40.44 32.57 -4.60
CA ILE A 18 -41.60 31.64 -4.61
C ILE A 18 -42.85 32.23 -5.32
N THR A 19 -42.87 33.51 -5.71
CA THR A 19 -44.08 34.17 -6.22
C THR A 19 -44.37 33.97 -7.71
N ASN A 20 -43.46 33.42 -8.52
CA ASN A 20 -43.66 33.31 -9.98
C ASN A 20 -43.48 31.88 -10.50
N GLY A 21 -44.51 31.04 -10.34
CA GLY A 21 -44.98 30.03 -11.30
C GLY A 21 -44.06 28.90 -11.81
N ASN A 22 -42.77 28.85 -11.51
CA ASN A 22 -41.82 27.93 -12.15
C ASN A 22 -41.34 26.79 -11.25
N LEU A 23 -42.24 26.24 -10.42
CA LEU A 23 -41.95 25.16 -9.47
C LEU A 23 -41.27 23.94 -10.14
N SER A 24 -41.64 23.62 -11.40
CA SER A 24 -41.04 22.53 -12.18
C SER A 24 -39.57 22.75 -12.48
N PHE A 25 -39.17 23.96 -12.88
CA PHE A 25 -37.76 24.29 -13.17
C PHE A 25 -36.89 24.19 -11.91
N PHE A 26 -37.44 24.58 -10.75
CA PHE A 26 -36.75 24.45 -9.46
C PHE A 26 -36.56 22.99 -9.04
N PHE A 27 -37.58 22.15 -9.20
CA PHE A 27 -37.41 20.71 -8.94
C PHE A 27 -36.39 20.10 -9.88
N THR A 28 -36.37 20.45 -11.17
CA THR A 28 -35.36 19.95 -12.12
C THR A 28 -33.95 20.45 -11.79
N LEU A 29 -33.78 21.70 -11.37
CA LEU A 29 -32.48 22.27 -10.97
C LEU A 29 -31.96 21.65 -9.67
N LEU A 30 -32.84 21.43 -8.68
CA LEU A 30 -32.49 20.76 -7.44
C LEU A 30 -32.15 19.28 -7.69
N PHE A 31 -32.91 18.59 -8.54
CA PHE A 31 -32.63 17.20 -8.94
C PHE A 31 -31.29 17.11 -9.68
N THR A 32 -31.01 18.04 -10.60
CA THR A 32 -29.70 18.07 -11.29
C THR A 32 -28.56 18.40 -10.33
N LEU A 33 -28.69 19.38 -9.42
CA LEU A 33 -27.66 19.67 -8.42
C LEU A 33 -27.42 18.48 -7.47
N LEU A 34 -28.47 17.73 -7.11
CA LEU A 34 -28.34 16.51 -6.30
C LEU A 34 -27.69 15.37 -7.09
N THR A 35 -28.04 15.16 -8.38
CA THR A 35 -27.41 14.12 -9.22
C THR A 35 -25.99 14.48 -9.67
N PHE A 36 -25.64 15.77 -9.74
CA PHE A 36 -24.29 16.24 -10.04
C PHE A 36 -23.41 16.34 -8.78
N SER A 37 -23.97 16.32 -7.57
CA SER A 37 -23.18 16.28 -6.33
C SER A 37 -22.46 14.95 -6.10
N ASP A 38 -22.89 13.89 -6.79
CA ASP A 38 -22.22 12.58 -6.83
C ASP A 38 -21.11 12.49 -7.91
N LEU A 39 -20.98 13.52 -8.76
CA LEU A 39 -19.91 13.62 -9.74
C LEU A 39 -18.74 14.41 -9.13
N PHE A 40 -17.73 13.66 -8.68
CA PHE A 40 -16.39 14.13 -8.29
C PHE A 40 -16.26 14.84 -6.95
N VAL A 41 -16.52 14.11 -5.86
CA VAL A 41 -15.60 14.19 -4.71
C VAL A 41 -14.61 13.04 -4.88
N GLN A 42 -13.47 13.29 -5.54
CA GLN A 42 -12.29 12.48 -5.31
C GLN A 42 -11.90 12.76 -3.85
N THR A 43 -12.37 11.92 -2.93
CA THR A 43 -11.72 11.84 -1.62
C THR A 43 -10.29 11.43 -1.93
N GLU A 44 -9.31 12.31 -1.67
CA GLU A 44 -7.91 11.90 -1.77
C GLU A 44 -7.77 10.64 -0.91
N GLY A 45 -7.37 9.53 -1.56
CA GLY A 45 -7.06 8.27 -0.90
C GLY A 45 -6.10 8.53 0.24
N LEU A 46 -6.17 7.75 1.31
CA LEU A 46 -5.04 7.72 2.23
C LEU A 46 -3.84 7.26 1.42
N ASN A 47 -2.82 8.11 1.29
CA ASN A 47 -1.74 7.92 0.32
C ASN A 47 -0.67 6.92 0.82
N PHE A 48 -1.09 5.78 1.35
CA PHE A 48 -0.23 4.67 1.73
C PHE A 48 -0.58 3.43 0.91
N GLY A 49 0.38 2.52 0.78
CA GLY A 49 0.15 1.19 0.24
C GLY A 49 -0.05 0.16 1.35
N ILE A 50 -0.65 -0.97 1.01
CA ILE A 50 -0.76 -2.09 1.93
C ILE A 50 -0.28 -3.38 1.27
N ASN A 51 0.45 -4.20 2.01
CA ASN A 51 0.83 -5.53 1.57
C ASN A 51 -0.37 -6.45 1.66
N TYR A 52 -0.78 -7.04 0.53
CA TYR A 52 -1.81 -8.07 0.51
C TYR A 52 -1.13 -9.44 0.42
N GLY A 53 -0.70 -9.93 1.58
CA GLY A 53 -0.18 -11.28 1.76
C GLY A 53 -1.27 -12.34 1.62
N GLN A 54 -0.89 -13.52 1.11
CA GLN A 54 -1.81 -14.61 0.79
C GLN A 54 -1.34 -15.97 1.34
N ILE A 55 -0.39 -16.00 2.28
CA ILE A 55 0.08 -17.24 2.92
C ILE A 55 -0.89 -17.62 4.05
N ALA A 56 -2.12 -17.95 3.67
CA ALA A 56 -3.20 -18.36 4.56
C ALA A 56 -4.26 -19.18 3.82
N ASN A 57 -5.05 -19.96 4.56
CA ASN A 57 -6.13 -20.78 3.98
C ASN A 57 -7.55 -20.28 4.29
N ASN A 58 -7.66 -19.16 5.02
CA ASN A 58 -8.91 -18.64 5.56
C ASN A 58 -9.25 -17.21 5.09
N LEU A 59 -8.51 -16.67 4.12
CA LEU A 59 -8.71 -15.30 3.62
C LEU A 59 -10.02 -15.15 2.81
N PRO A 60 -10.61 -13.94 2.76
CA PRO A 60 -11.70 -13.66 1.84
C PRO A 60 -11.30 -13.85 0.39
N SER A 61 -12.29 -14.06 -0.48
CA SER A 61 -12.04 -14.07 -1.93
C SER A 61 -11.50 -12.71 -2.40
N PRO A 62 -10.68 -12.67 -3.46
CA PRO A 62 -10.12 -11.41 -3.96
C PRO A 62 -11.15 -10.32 -4.28
N SER A 63 -12.35 -10.70 -4.77
CA SER A 63 -13.45 -9.75 -5.00
C SER A 63 -13.97 -9.10 -3.72
N ARG A 64 -14.04 -9.85 -2.61
CA ARG A 64 -14.41 -9.27 -1.31
C ARG A 64 -13.29 -8.37 -0.79
N VAL A 65 -12.04 -8.76 -0.98
CA VAL A 65 -10.89 -7.92 -0.62
C VAL A 65 -10.87 -6.61 -1.42
N ALA A 66 -11.23 -6.62 -2.70
CA ALA A 66 -11.35 -5.40 -3.50
C ALA A 66 -12.39 -4.42 -2.93
N LEU A 67 -13.52 -4.93 -2.43
CA LEU A 67 -14.53 -4.11 -1.76
C LEU A 67 -14.02 -3.54 -0.43
N LEU A 68 -13.31 -4.36 0.37
CA LEU A 68 -12.68 -3.89 1.60
C LEU A 68 -11.67 -2.78 1.31
N ILE A 69 -10.73 -2.98 0.40
CA ILE A 69 -9.71 -1.97 0.04
C ILE A 69 -10.35 -0.66 -0.41
N LYS A 70 -11.39 -0.74 -1.24
CA LYS A 70 -12.14 0.43 -1.66
C LYS A 70 -12.81 1.14 -0.48
N SER A 71 -13.40 0.39 0.46
CA SER A 71 -14.02 0.96 1.66
C SER A 71 -13.02 1.62 2.61
N LEU A 72 -11.78 1.10 2.65
CA LEU A 72 -10.68 1.64 3.44
C LEU A 72 -10.04 2.89 2.82
N ASN A 73 -10.45 3.28 1.60
CA ASN A 73 -9.84 4.36 0.83
C ASN A 73 -8.33 4.16 0.62
N VAL A 74 -7.90 2.88 0.52
CA VAL A 74 -6.52 2.50 0.21
C VAL A 74 -6.36 2.44 -1.30
N SER A 75 -5.39 3.20 -1.83
CA SER A 75 -5.19 3.36 -3.27
C SER A 75 -4.07 2.50 -3.85
N ARG A 76 -3.27 1.83 -3.01
CA ARG A 76 -2.08 1.08 -3.46
C ARG A 76 -1.95 -0.26 -2.74
N ILE A 77 -1.64 -1.32 -3.49
CA ILE A 77 -1.42 -2.68 -2.98
C ILE A 77 -0.08 -3.21 -3.48
N LYS A 78 0.65 -3.91 -2.61
CA LYS A 78 1.78 -4.75 -2.99
C LYS A 78 1.39 -6.22 -2.85
N LEU A 79 1.52 -6.97 -3.94
CA LEU A 79 1.46 -8.43 -4.00
C LEU A 79 2.87 -9.02 -4.06
N TYR A 80 3.02 -10.25 -3.58
CA TYR A 80 4.27 -11.01 -3.62
C TYR A 80 4.41 -11.88 -4.88
N ASP A 81 3.35 -11.97 -5.67
CA ASP A 81 3.25 -12.68 -6.93
C ASP A 81 2.50 -11.83 -7.97
N ALA A 82 2.07 -12.45 -9.08
CA ALA A 82 1.20 -11.86 -10.08
C ALA A 82 -0.14 -12.61 -10.18
N ASN A 83 -0.82 -12.82 -9.03
CA ASN A 83 -2.02 -13.64 -8.96
C ASN A 83 -3.15 -13.13 -9.90
N PRO A 84 -3.54 -13.91 -10.93
CA PRO A 84 -4.50 -13.47 -11.94
C PRO A 84 -5.90 -13.25 -11.37
N ASN A 85 -6.27 -13.99 -10.31
CA ASN A 85 -7.58 -13.85 -9.66
C ASN A 85 -7.67 -12.52 -8.90
N VAL A 86 -6.56 -12.09 -8.28
CA VAL A 86 -6.49 -10.80 -7.59
C VAL A 86 -6.51 -9.67 -8.62
N LEU A 87 -5.64 -9.71 -9.62
CA LEU A 87 -5.57 -8.66 -10.64
C LEU A 87 -6.90 -8.48 -11.39
N SER A 88 -7.62 -9.57 -11.66
CA SER A 88 -8.96 -9.53 -12.28
C SER A 88 -10.01 -8.95 -11.32
N ALA A 89 -9.98 -9.31 -10.04
CA ALA A 89 -10.95 -8.84 -9.05
C ALA A 89 -10.85 -7.33 -8.79
N PHE A 90 -9.69 -6.73 -9.02
CA PHE A 90 -9.43 -5.29 -8.87
C PHE A 90 -9.57 -4.50 -10.18
N SER A 91 -10.07 -5.12 -11.25
CA SER A 91 -10.37 -4.46 -12.51
C SER A 91 -11.27 -3.22 -12.31
N ASN A 92 -10.87 -2.09 -12.90
CA ASN A 92 -11.56 -0.80 -12.84
C ASN A 92 -11.69 -0.18 -11.44
N THR A 93 -10.85 -0.57 -10.48
CA THR A 93 -10.87 0.01 -9.11
C THR A 93 -9.97 1.25 -8.95
N ASN A 94 -9.11 1.55 -9.93
CA ASN A 94 -8.03 2.54 -9.86
C ASN A 94 -6.95 2.29 -8.79
N VAL A 95 -7.01 1.16 -8.08
CA VAL A 95 -5.97 0.75 -7.13
C VAL A 95 -4.69 0.43 -7.89
N GLU A 96 -3.57 1.01 -7.46
CA GLU A 96 -2.25 0.74 -8.01
C GLU A 96 -1.66 -0.55 -7.45
N PHE A 97 -0.99 -1.32 -8.30
CA PHE A 97 -0.36 -2.57 -7.93
C PHE A 97 1.15 -2.55 -8.12
N ILE A 98 1.86 -2.94 -7.06
CA ILE A 98 3.16 -3.61 -7.16
C ILE A 98 2.88 -5.12 -7.20
N ILE A 99 3.44 -5.82 -8.17
CA ILE A 99 3.38 -7.29 -8.28
C ILE A 99 4.78 -7.91 -8.22
N GLY A 100 4.86 -9.20 -7.89
CA GLY A 100 6.13 -9.90 -7.66
C GLY A 100 6.50 -10.94 -8.71
N VAL A 101 7.78 -10.97 -9.08
CA VAL A 101 8.45 -12.16 -9.59
C VAL A 101 9.18 -12.81 -8.40
N GLY A 102 8.72 -13.98 -7.97
CA GLY A 102 9.29 -14.70 -6.82
C GLY A 102 10.77 -15.07 -6.98
N ASN A 103 11.45 -15.29 -5.85
CA ASN A 103 12.88 -15.63 -5.80
C ASN A 103 13.19 -16.91 -6.61
N GLU A 104 12.28 -17.87 -6.62
CA GLU A 104 12.34 -19.13 -7.36
C GLU A 104 12.42 -18.93 -8.89
N TYR A 105 11.99 -17.78 -9.40
CA TYR A 105 12.02 -17.47 -10.83
C TYR A 105 13.28 -16.72 -11.26
N LEU A 106 14.13 -16.25 -10.34
CA LEU A 106 15.30 -15.42 -10.66
C LEU A 106 16.22 -16.07 -11.71
N GLN A 107 16.52 -17.36 -11.55
CA GLN A 107 17.34 -18.07 -12.54
C GLN A 107 16.66 -18.14 -13.91
N SER A 108 15.34 -18.39 -13.93
CA SER A 108 14.59 -18.50 -15.18
C SER A 108 14.47 -17.16 -15.93
N MET A 109 14.38 -16.04 -15.20
CA MET A 109 14.30 -14.70 -15.77
C MET A 109 15.62 -14.19 -16.36
N ARG A 110 16.72 -14.94 -16.20
CA ARG A 110 17.97 -14.69 -16.94
C ARG A 110 17.88 -15.00 -18.43
N ASP A 111 16.84 -15.72 -18.85
CA ASP A 111 16.51 -15.93 -20.25
C ASP A 111 15.56 -14.82 -20.72
N PRO A 112 15.96 -13.96 -21.67
CA PRO A 112 15.13 -12.86 -22.18
C PRO A 112 13.78 -13.35 -22.73
N SER A 113 13.72 -14.52 -23.34
CA SER A 113 12.49 -15.08 -23.91
C SER A 113 11.50 -15.47 -22.82
N LYS A 114 12.01 -16.01 -21.70
CA LYS A 114 11.20 -16.34 -20.53
C LYS A 114 10.70 -15.09 -19.81
N ALA A 115 11.56 -14.07 -19.66
CA ALA A 115 11.14 -12.79 -19.09
C ALA A 115 10.03 -12.14 -19.94
N GLN A 116 10.18 -12.11 -21.26
CA GLN A 116 9.15 -11.59 -22.15
C GLN A 116 7.84 -12.39 -22.08
N THR A 117 7.93 -13.73 -22.08
CA THR A 117 6.76 -14.60 -21.91
C THR A 117 6.06 -14.33 -20.58
N TRP A 118 6.81 -14.15 -19.49
CA TRP A 118 6.24 -13.86 -18.17
C TRP A 118 5.45 -12.55 -18.17
N ILE A 119 5.97 -11.48 -18.81
CA ILE A 119 5.25 -10.20 -18.93
C ILE A 119 3.97 -10.34 -19.75
N GLN A 120 4.04 -11.04 -20.88
CA GLN A 120 2.89 -11.26 -21.76
C GLN A 120 1.79 -12.09 -21.08
N GLN A 121 2.14 -12.99 -20.16
CA GLN A 121 1.19 -13.86 -19.47
C GLN A 121 0.63 -13.23 -18.18
N ASN A 122 1.47 -12.55 -17.40
CA ASN A 122 1.13 -12.16 -16.02
C ASN A 122 0.86 -10.66 -15.86
N VAL A 123 1.22 -9.83 -16.84
CA VAL A 123 1.12 -8.37 -16.73
C VAL A 123 0.24 -7.80 -17.83
N GLN A 124 0.63 -8.02 -19.10
CA GLN A 124 -0.02 -7.42 -20.26
C GLN A 124 -1.55 -7.65 -20.34
N PRO A 125 -2.11 -8.84 -19.97
CA PRO A 125 -3.55 -9.06 -20.02
C PRO A 125 -4.37 -8.19 -19.07
N TYR A 126 -3.75 -7.62 -18.03
CA TYR A 126 -4.43 -6.87 -16.97
C TYR A 126 -4.29 -5.36 -17.10
N LEU A 127 -3.27 -4.86 -17.81
CA LEU A 127 -2.90 -3.44 -17.84
C LEU A 127 -4.00 -2.49 -18.36
N SER A 128 -4.96 -3.00 -19.13
CA SER A 128 -6.08 -2.19 -19.66
C SER A 128 -7.10 -1.81 -18.59
N ASN A 129 -7.25 -2.63 -17.54
CA ASN A 129 -8.29 -2.42 -16.51
C ASN A 129 -7.73 -2.37 -15.08
N THR A 130 -6.52 -2.88 -14.85
CA THR A 130 -5.87 -2.93 -13.54
C THR A 130 -4.56 -2.14 -13.59
N LYS A 131 -4.39 -1.21 -12.65
CA LYS A 131 -3.29 -0.25 -12.66
C LYS A 131 -2.02 -0.85 -12.05
N ILE A 132 -1.38 -1.79 -12.76
CA ILE A 132 -0.06 -2.30 -12.39
C ILE A 132 0.98 -1.23 -12.73
N THR A 133 1.70 -0.74 -11.73
CA THR A 133 2.69 0.35 -11.87
C THR A 133 4.11 -0.11 -11.63
N CYS A 134 4.30 -1.25 -10.95
CA CYS A 134 5.63 -1.74 -10.62
C CYS A 134 5.70 -3.27 -10.54
N ILE A 135 6.86 -3.81 -10.93
CA ILE A 135 7.23 -5.21 -10.73
C ILE A 135 8.43 -5.27 -9.80
N THR A 136 8.31 -5.97 -8.68
CA THR A 136 9.44 -6.36 -7.84
C THR A 136 10.00 -7.69 -8.32
N VAL A 137 11.27 -7.73 -8.71
CA VAL A 137 11.98 -8.96 -9.06
C VAL A 137 12.74 -9.42 -7.83
N GLY A 138 12.27 -10.51 -7.23
CA GLY A 138 12.75 -11.01 -5.94
C GLY A 138 12.33 -10.15 -4.74
N ASN A 139 12.45 -10.76 -3.56
CA ASN A 139 12.19 -10.16 -2.26
C ASN A 139 13.24 -10.63 -1.26
N GLU A 140 13.95 -9.68 -0.64
CA GLU A 140 15.00 -9.91 0.36
C GLU A 140 16.10 -10.89 -0.10
N VAL A 141 16.45 -10.84 -1.38
CA VAL A 141 17.46 -11.72 -2.00
C VAL A 141 18.84 -11.55 -1.37
N PHE A 142 19.18 -10.31 -1.00
CA PHE A 142 20.43 -10.00 -0.31
C PHE A 142 20.22 -10.06 1.20
N ASN A 143 21.11 -10.78 1.86
CA ASN A 143 21.19 -10.84 3.31
C ASN A 143 22.68 -10.89 3.68
N SER A 144 23.10 -10.03 4.62
CA SER A 144 24.51 -9.90 5.03
C SER A 144 25.16 -11.22 5.43
N SER A 145 24.36 -12.14 5.98
CA SER A 145 24.77 -13.43 6.51
C SER A 145 24.47 -14.61 5.58
N ALA A 146 23.83 -14.37 4.43
CA ALA A 146 23.43 -15.44 3.52
C ALA A 146 24.59 -15.93 2.64
N THR A 147 24.56 -17.22 2.36
CA THR A 147 25.51 -17.93 1.47
C THR A 147 24.91 -18.23 0.09
N ASP A 148 23.67 -17.79 -0.17
CA ASP A 148 22.95 -18.03 -1.42
C ASP A 148 23.46 -17.13 -2.56
N THR A 149 24.69 -17.38 -2.96
CA THR A 149 25.38 -16.65 -4.04
C THR A 149 24.67 -16.81 -5.38
N GLN A 150 23.89 -17.86 -5.58
CA GLN A 150 23.16 -18.10 -6.82
C GLN A 150 22.04 -17.09 -7.00
N HIS A 151 21.13 -16.92 -6.05
CA HIS A 151 20.08 -15.91 -6.17
C HIS A 151 20.65 -14.49 -6.26
N MET A 152 21.68 -14.18 -5.46
CA MET A 152 22.35 -12.88 -5.51
C MET A 152 22.93 -12.56 -6.90
N THR A 153 23.57 -13.54 -7.54
CA THR A 153 24.13 -13.39 -8.89
C THR A 153 23.06 -13.33 -9.98
N ASN A 154 21.89 -13.95 -9.73
CA ASN A 154 20.80 -13.99 -10.71
C ASN A 154 19.93 -12.72 -10.71
N LEU A 155 19.90 -11.96 -9.61
CA LEU A 155 18.97 -10.86 -9.41
C LEU A 155 19.07 -9.77 -10.47
N LEU A 156 20.24 -9.14 -10.64
CA LEU A 156 20.39 -8.04 -11.58
C LEU A 156 20.13 -8.47 -13.05
N PRO A 157 20.68 -9.59 -13.54
CA PRO A 157 20.33 -10.07 -14.89
C PRO A 157 18.83 -10.34 -15.08
N ALA A 158 18.14 -10.86 -14.05
CA ALA A 158 16.69 -11.04 -14.09
C ALA A 158 15.95 -9.70 -14.19
N MET A 159 16.31 -8.71 -13.36
CA MET A 159 15.75 -7.35 -13.42
C MET A 159 15.94 -6.71 -14.80
N GLN A 160 17.15 -6.83 -15.37
CA GLN A 160 17.48 -6.29 -16.69
C GLN A 160 16.62 -6.91 -17.78
N ASN A 161 16.43 -8.23 -17.78
CA ASN A 161 15.59 -8.90 -18.78
C ASN A 161 14.10 -8.59 -18.62
N VAL A 162 13.60 -8.50 -17.39
CA VAL A 162 12.22 -8.06 -17.12
C VAL A 162 11.99 -6.64 -17.61
N TYR A 163 12.94 -5.73 -17.37
CA TYR A 163 12.88 -4.36 -17.89
C TYR A 163 12.95 -4.33 -19.42
N ASN A 164 13.89 -5.05 -20.03
CA ASN A 164 14.01 -5.12 -21.49
C ASN A 164 12.74 -5.70 -22.14
N ALA A 165 12.10 -6.68 -21.52
CA ALA A 165 10.81 -7.20 -21.97
C ALA A 165 9.72 -6.11 -21.96
N LEU A 166 9.64 -5.29 -20.90
CA LEU A 166 8.74 -4.14 -20.87
C LEU A 166 9.07 -3.11 -21.95
N VAL A 167 10.35 -2.82 -22.20
CA VAL A 167 10.78 -1.92 -23.28
C VAL A 167 10.34 -2.46 -24.64
N ASN A 168 10.61 -3.74 -24.93
CA ASN A 168 10.25 -4.39 -26.19
C ASN A 168 8.74 -4.40 -26.45
N LEU A 169 7.94 -4.46 -25.38
CA LEU A 169 6.47 -4.43 -25.45
C LEU A 169 5.89 -3.01 -25.39
N GLY A 170 6.73 -1.97 -25.27
CA GLY A 170 6.27 -0.57 -25.16
C GLY A 170 5.64 -0.22 -23.81
N LEU A 171 5.90 -1.00 -22.76
CA LEU A 171 5.29 -0.90 -21.43
C LEU A 171 6.18 -0.22 -20.38
N ALA A 172 7.45 0.06 -20.69
CA ALA A 172 8.43 0.58 -19.74
C ALA A 172 8.12 2.00 -19.21
N GLN A 173 7.22 2.76 -19.86
CA GLN A 173 6.74 4.05 -19.34
C GLN A 173 5.60 3.89 -18.32
N GLN A 174 4.90 2.75 -18.33
CA GLN A 174 3.76 2.47 -17.47
C GLN A 174 4.16 1.65 -16.24
N VAL A 175 5.12 0.71 -16.40
CA VAL A 175 5.51 -0.25 -15.37
C VAL A 175 7.00 -0.14 -15.09
N THR A 176 7.35 0.18 -13.85
CA THR A 176 8.75 0.21 -13.39
C THR A 176 9.22 -1.17 -12.92
N VAL A 177 10.52 -1.42 -12.96
CA VAL A 177 11.14 -2.64 -12.41
C VAL A 177 12.05 -2.27 -11.24
N THR A 178 11.87 -2.95 -10.11
CA THR A 178 12.68 -2.79 -8.91
C THR A 178 12.85 -4.14 -8.20
N THR A 179 13.43 -4.15 -7.02
CA THR A 179 13.51 -5.29 -6.10
C THR A 179 13.35 -4.78 -4.67
N ALA A 180 12.83 -5.61 -3.78
CA ALA A 180 12.68 -5.27 -2.36
C ALA A 180 13.80 -5.91 -1.55
N HIS A 181 14.43 -5.12 -0.67
CA HIS A 181 15.54 -5.58 0.15
C HIS A 181 15.18 -5.60 1.64
N SER A 182 15.78 -6.52 2.39
CA SER A 182 15.74 -6.47 3.86
C SER A 182 16.61 -5.31 4.35
N PHE A 183 16.25 -4.67 5.47
CA PHE A 183 17.13 -3.71 6.13
C PHE A 183 18.51 -4.29 6.51
N ASN A 184 18.59 -5.61 6.68
CA ASN A 184 19.82 -6.35 7.02
C ASN A 184 20.87 -6.40 5.88
N ILE A 185 20.65 -5.71 4.77
CA ILE A 185 21.70 -5.48 3.77
C ILE A 185 22.79 -4.52 4.26
N LEU A 186 22.47 -3.68 5.26
CA LEU A 186 23.41 -2.72 5.85
C LEU A 186 24.30 -3.39 6.89
N SER A 187 25.59 -3.09 6.86
CA SER A 187 26.53 -3.45 7.94
C SER A 187 26.58 -2.39 9.04
N ASN A 188 26.27 -1.14 8.69
CA ASN A 188 26.13 -0.04 9.63
C ASN A 188 24.89 0.78 9.30
N SER A 189 24.14 1.14 10.33
CA SER A 189 22.95 2.00 10.23
C SER A 189 22.86 3.04 11.34
N PHE A 190 23.83 3.06 12.27
CA PHE A 190 23.90 4.04 13.35
C PHE A 190 25.31 4.64 13.48
N PRO A 191 25.46 5.97 13.54
CA PRO A 191 24.40 6.95 13.30
C PRO A 191 23.93 6.92 11.83
N PRO A 192 22.72 7.41 11.50
CA PRO A 192 22.14 7.33 10.14
C PRO A 192 23.05 7.84 9.04
N SER A 193 23.78 8.95 9.26
CA SER A 193 24.71 9.50 8.27
C SER A 193 25.84 8.56 7.87
N SER A 194 26.13 7.56 8.71
CA SER A 194 27.18 6.57 8.51
C SER A 194 26.65 5.25 7.93
N GLY A 195 25.40 5.25 7.43
CA GLY A 195 24.80 4.11 6.78
C GLY A 195 25.70 3.51 5.70
N ALA A 196 25.90 2.20 5.72
CA ALA A 196 26.77 1.50 4.77
C ALA A 196 26.25 0.09 4.47
N PHE A 197 26.31 -0.30 3.20
CA PHE A 197 26.03 -1.68 2.78
C PHE A 197 27.11 -2.63 3.27
N SER A 198 26.73 -3.89 3.50
CA SER A 198 27.68 -4.94 3.87
C SER A 198 28.71 -5.17 2.76
N GLN A 199 30.00 -5.25 3.14
CA GLN A 199 31.12 -5.27 2.20
C GLN A 199 31.03 -6.44 1.19
N ASN A 200 30.56 -7.61 1.63
CA ASN A 200 30.35 -8.79 0.78
C ASN A 200 29.26 -8.59 -0.29
N LEU A 201 28.32 -7.67 -0.06
CA LEU A 201 27.19 -7.39 -0.94
C LEU A 201 27.49 -6.26 -1.95
N ILE A 202 28.52 -5.43 -1.72
CA ILE A 202 28.82 -4.26 -2.57
C ILE A 202 28.96 -4.65 -4.05
N GLN A 203 29.60 -5.80 -4.35
CA GLN A 203 29.77 -6.29 -5.72
C GLN A 203 28.44 -6.52 -6.47
N TYR A 204 27.35 -6.79 -5.75
CA TYR A 204 26.02 -6.99 -6.31
C TYR A 204 25.18 -5.70 -6.25
N ILE A 205 25.29 -4.94 -5.16
CA ILE A 205 24.49 -3.73 -4.94
C ILE A 205 24.93 -2.59 -5.85
N GLN A 206 26.23 -2.36 -6.02
CA GLN A 206 26.72 -1.25 -6.84
C GLN A 206 26.18 -1.26 -8.29
N PRO A 207 26.25 -2.36 -9.05
CA PRO A 207 25.66 -2.40 -10.39
C PRO A 207 24.11 -2.35 -10.36
N LEU A 208 23.48 -2.80 -9.27
CA LEU A 208 22.03 -2.70 -9.08
C LEU A 208 21.58 -1.24 -8.84
N LEU A 209 22.34 -0.44 -8.08
CA LEU A 209 22.11 1.00 -7.96
C LEU A 209 22.29 1.72 -9.29
N SER A 210 23.29 1.34 -10.09
CA SER A 210 23.45 1.86 -11.46
C SER A 210 22.21 1.58 -12.32
N PHE A 211 21.62 0.38 -12.19
CA PHE A 211 20.36 0.05 -12.88
C PHE A 211 19.18 0.91 -12.39
N HIS A 212 19.01 1.11 -11.09
CA HIS A 212 17.97 2.00 -10.55
C HIS A 212 18.11 3.43 -11.06
N SER A 213 19.32 3.99 -11.03
CA SER A 213 19.62 5.34 -11.53
C SER A 213 19.34 5.49 -13.03
N GLN A 214 19.69 4.50 -13.85
CA GLN A 214 19.46 4.49 -15.30
C GLN A 214 17.98 4.36 -15.66
N THR A 215 17.25 3.50 -14.94
CA THR A 215 15.83 3.21 -15.21
C THR A 215 14.86 4.12 -14.45
N LYS A 216 15.40 5.00 -13.59
CA LYS A 216 14.63 5.89 -12.71
C LYS A 216 13.64 5.12 -11.82
N SER A 217 14.04 3.93 -11.37
CA SER A 217 13.24 3.12 -10.46
C SER A 217 13.63 3.35 -9.00
N PRO A 218 12.68 3.25 -8.06
CA PRO A 218 12.97 3.43 -6.64
C PRO A 218 13.75 2.23 -6.09
N PHE A 219 14.49 2.45 -5.01
CA PHE A 219 15.08 1.41 -4.17
C PHE A 219 14.11 1.05 -3.05
N LEU A 220 13.58 -0.18 -3.05
CA LEU A 220 12.62 -0.61 -2.06
C LEU A 220 13.31 -1.30 -0.87
N ILE A 221 12.96 -0.88 0.33
CA ILE A 221 13.49 -1.44 1.59
C ILE A 221 12.35 -1.88 2.51
N ASN A 222 12.48 -3.07 3.08
CA ASN A 222 11.64 -3.59 4.15
C ASN A 222 12.30 -3.20 5.47
N ALA A 223 11.69 -2.29 6.22
CA ALA A 223 12.27 -1.69 7.43
C ALA A 223 11.31 -1.81 8.61
N TYR A 224 11.74 -2.51 9.67
CA TYR A 224 10.92 -2.82 10.82
C TYR A 224 11.63 -2.41 12.11
N PRO A 225 11.27 -1.26 12.72
CA PRO A 225 11.74 -0.87 14.05
C PRO A 225 11.48 -1.94 15.13
N PHE A 226 10.43 -2.77 14.94
CA PHE A 226 10.11 -3.90 15.80
C PHE A 226 11.32 -4.82 16.04
N PHE A 227 12.06 -5.22 14.99
CA PHE A 227 13.16 -6.18 15.17
C PHE A 227 14.30 -5.60 16.00
N ALA A 228 14.64 -4.32 15.80
CA ALA A 228 15.65 -3.66 16.61
C ALA A 228 15.26 -3.62 18.10
N TYR A 229 14.00 -3.25 18.39
CA TYR A 229 13.49 -3.23 19.76
C TYR A 229 13.44 -4.63 20.37
N LYS A 230 12.93 -5.62 19.62
CA LYS A 230 12.87 -7.02 20.05
C LYS A 230 14.24 -7.54 20.49
N ASP A 231 15.28 -7.21 19.74
CA ASP A 231 16.64 -7.70 19.99
C ASP A 231 17.35 -6.95 21.14
N ASN A 232 17.00 -5.68 21.40
CA ASN A 232 17.66 -4.84 22.41
C ASN A 232 16.66 -3.96 23.20
N PRO A 233 15.65 -4.53 23.89
CA PRO A 233 14.57 -3.76 24.51
C PRO A 233 15.03 -2.89 25.69
N ASP A 234 16.15 -3.24 26.32
CA ASP A 234 16.72 -2.47 27.43
C ASP A 234 17.50 -1.22 26.98
N GLN A 235 17.92 -1.18 25.71
CA GLN A 235 18.72 -0.08 25.15
C GLN A 235 17.90 0.80 24.21
N ILE A 236 16.94 0.21 23.51
CA ILE A 236 16.10 0.90 22.53
C ILE A 236 14.79 1.31 23.19
N SER A 237 14.56 2.62 23.29
CA SER A 237 13.31 3.14 23.85
C SER A 237 12.09 2.68 23.05
N LEU A 238 11.10 2.11 23.71
CA LEU A 238 9.83 1.74 23.09
C LEU A 238 9.13 2.95 22.46
N SER A 239 9.14 4.11 23.13
CA SER A 239 8.55 5.34 22.61
C SER A 239 9.22 5.82 21.31
N TYR A 240 10.54 5.59 21.15
CA TYR A 240 11.30 5.93 19.94
C TYR A 240 10.91 5.07 18.73
N VAL A 241 10.63 3.79 18.94
CA VAL A 241 10.22 2.87 17.85
C VAL A 241 8.72 2.89 17.57
N LEU A 242 7.91 3.46 18.46
CA LEU A 242 6.45 3.61 18.32
C LEU A 242 5.99 5.02 17.90
N PHE A 243 6.91 5.90 17.47
CA PHE A 243 6.63 7.30 17.10
C PHE A 243 5.97 8.14 18.21
N GLN A 244 6.15 7.75 19.47
CA GLN A 244 5.62 8.49 20.62
C GLN A 244 6.60 9.61 21.05
N PRO A 245 6.15 10.62 21.82
CA PRO A 245 7.04 11.64 22.36
C PRO A 245 8.22 11.02 23.14
N ASN A 246 9.44 11.37 22.75
CA ASN A 246 10.67 10.87 23.35
C ASN A 246 11.82 11.88 23.09
N GLN A 247 13.02 11.61 23.62
CA GLN A 247 14.16 12.52 23.44
C GLN A 247 14.78 12.46 22.03
N GLY A 248 14.45 11.42 21.26
CA GLY A 248 15.04 11.12 19.96
C GLY A 248 16.52 10.77 20.05
N THR A 249 17.18 10.79 18.89
CA THR A 249 18.62 10.65 18.77
C THR A 249 19.18 11.78 17.90
N ILE A 250 20.38 12.26 18.23
CA ILE A 250 21.08 13.25 17.40
C ILE A 250 22.20 12.52 16.67
N ASP A 251 22.19 12.62 15.35
CA ASP A 251 23.28 12.15 14.52
C ASP A 251 24.52 13.05 14.76
N PRO A 252 25.66 12.52 15.25
CA PRO A 252 26.81 13.32 15.64
C PRO A 252 27.57 13.93 14.45
N ASN A 253 27.37 13.42 13.23
CA ASN A 253 28.10 13.90 12.05
C ASN A 253 27.33 15.00 11.33
N THR A 254 26.00 14.96 11.39
CA THR A 254 25.12 15.89 10.67
C THR A 254 24.33 16.83 11.60
N ASN A 255 24.30 16.54 12.90
CA ASN A 255 23.49 17.21 13.92
C ASN A 255 21.98 17.15 13.63
N LEU A 256 21.54 16.21 12.78
CA LEU A 256 20.12 15.97 12.51
C LEU A 256 19.50 15.22 13.69
N HIS A 257 18.32 15.68 14.11
CA HIS A 257 17.53 15.03 15.16
C HIS A 257 16.53 14.06 14.54
N TYR A 258 16.55 12.83 15.04
CA TYR A 258 15.61 11.78 14.67
C TYR A 258 14.70 11.52 15.87
N ASP A 259 13.42 11.85 15.74
CA ASP A 259 12.41 11.60 16.78
C ASP A 259 11.88 10.16 16.75
N ASN A 260 12.19 9.37 15.72
CA ASN A 260 11.79 7.99 15.58
C ASN A 260 12.80 7.15 14.78
N MET A 261 12.78 5.83 15.00
CA MET A 261 13.71 4.91 14.36
C MET A 261 13.48 4.71 12.85
N LEU A 262 12.23 4.71 12.37
CA LEU A 262 11.97 4.45 10.95
C LEU A 262 12.62 5.53 10.07
N TYR A 263 12.61 6.79 10.50
CA TYR A 263 13.26 7.89 9.77
C TYR A 263 14.78 7.74 9.78
N ALA A 264 15.35 7.32 10.91
CA ALA A 264 16.77 6.99 11.02
C ALA A 264 17.15 5.83 10.08
N GLN A 265 16.30 4.80 9.96
CA GLN A 265 16.52 3.68 9.05
C GLN A 265 16.48 4.12 7.58
N ILE A 266 15.48 4.92 7.17
CA ILE A 266 15.37 5.43 5.80
C ILE A 266 16.62 6.26 5.44
N ASP A 267 17.04 7.17 6.31
CA ASP A 267 18.21 8.02 6.05
C ASP A 267 19.52 7.24 6.06
N ALA A 268 19.63 6.17 6.84
CA ALA A 268 20.77 5.25 6.75
C ALA A 268 20.87 4.57 5.39
N VAL A 269 19.75 4.21 4.76
CA VAL A 269 19.75 3.67 3.39
C VAL A 269 20.19 4.73 2.39
N TYR A 270 19.65 5.95 2.49
CA TYR A 270 20.11 7.06 1.63
C TYR A 270 21.61 7.33 1.78
N ALA A 271 22.13 7.32 3.01
CA ALA A 271 23.56 7.47 3.27
C ALA A 271 24.38 6.36 2.60
N ALA A 272 23.95 5.10 2.72
CA ALA A 272 24.62 3.95 2.10
C ALA A 272 24.64 4.03 0.56
N ILE A 273 23.52 4.44 -0.05
CA ILE A 273 23.40 4.65 -1.50
C ILE A 273 24.35 5.79 -1.95
N LYS A 274 24.42 6.87 -1.17
CA LYS A 274 25.30 8.01 -1.43
C LYS A 274 26.78 7.65 -1.39
N VAL A 275 27.19 6.77 -0.46
CA VAL A 275 28.57 6.25 -0.39
C VAL A 275 28.97 5.54 -1.68
N LEU A 276 28.02 4.86 -2.34
CA LEU A 276 28.23 4.20 -3.63
C LEU A 276 28.01 5.13 -4.85
N GLY A 277 27.93 6.45 -4.63
CA GLY A 277 27.97 7.46 -5.70
C GLY A 277 26.60 7.87 -6.26
N HIS A 278 25.50 7.45 -5.64
CA HIS A 278 24.15 7.75 -6.12
C HIS A 278 23.41 8.72 -5.18
N THR A 279 22.80 9.75 -5.76
CA THR A 279 21.97 10.73 -5.03
C THR A 279 20.61 10.94 -5.68
N ASP A 280 20.37 10.26 -6.80
CA ASP A 280 19.21 10.37 -7.67
C ASP A 280 18.21 9.22 -7.50
N ILE A 281 18.49 8.29 -6.59
CA ILE A 281 17.65 7.10 -6.34
C ILE A 281 16.76 7.38 -5.13
N GLU A 282 15.45 7.35 -5.35
CA GLU A 282 14.44 7.47 -4.29
C GLU A 282 14.36 6.17 -3.48
N VAL A 283 14.38 6.26 -2.15
CA VAL A 283 14.13 5.14 -1.25
C VAL A 283 12.67 5.12 -0.83
N ARG A 284 12.01 3.97 -0.96
CA ARG A 284 10.63 3.76 -0.50
C ARG A 284 10.55 2.55 0.42
N ILE A 285 9.66 2.59 1.40
CA ILE A 285 9.41 1.46 2.29
C ILE A 285 8.43 0.51 1.62
N SER A 286 8.90 -0.67 1.23
CA SER A 286 8.03 -1.70 0.65
C SER A 286 7.32 -2.54 1.68
N GLU A 287 7.79 -2.54 2.93
CA GLU A 287 7.17 -3.19 4.07
C GLU A 287 7.61 -2.54 5.39
N THR A 288 6.63 -2.26 6.24
CA THR A 288 6.85 -1.97 7.66
C THR A 288 5.58 -2.28 8.44
N GLY A 289 5.71 -2.72 9.68
CA GLY A 289 4.57 -3.08 10.52
C GLY A 289 5.03 -3.50 11.90
N TRP A 290 4.06 -3.92 12.72
CA TRP A 290 4.31 -4.37 14.09
C TRP A 290 3.38 -5.52 14.44
N PRO A 291 3.89 -6.66 14.93
CA PRO A 291 3.06 -7.82 15.20
C PRO A 291 2.24 -7.63 16.48
N SER A 292 0.97 -8.00 16.43
CA SER A 292 0.02 -7.91 17.56
C SER A 292 0.20 -9.02 18.60
N LYS A 293 0.96 -10.07 18.26
CA LYS A 293 1.24 -11.20 19.13
C LYS A 293 2.50 -11.92 18.68
N GLY A 294 3.39 -12.24 19.62
CA GLY A 294 4.60 -13.03 19.36
C GLY A 294 4.79 -14.18 20.35
N ASN A 295 5.89 -14.90 20.20
CA ASN A 295 6.40 -15.83 21.20
C ASN A 295 6.84 -15.07 22.46
N PRO A 296 7.08 -15.75 23.60
CA PRO A 296 7.56 -15.11 24.82
C PRO A 296 8.86 -14.31 24.69
N ASP A 297 9.73 -14.69 23.74
CA ASP A 297 11.00 -14.02 23.43
C ASP A 297 10.85 -12.87 22.41
N GLU A 298 9.66 -12.68 21.84
CA GLU A 298 9.38 -11.59 20.89
C GLU A 298 8.89 -10.34 21.62
N ILE A 299 9.78 -9.78 22.45
CA ILE A 299 9.48 -8.63 23.30
C ILE A 299 8.93 -7.46 22.46
N GLY A 300 7.81 -6.90 22.93
CA GLY A 300 7.12 -5.81 22.25
C GLY A 300 6.01 -6.25 21.29
N ALA A 301 5.90 -7.53 20.93
CA ALA A 301 4.83 -8.05 20.07
C ALA A 301 3.48 -8.16 20.81
N THR A 302 2.80 -7.03 20.96
CA THR A 302 1.52 -6.91 21.69
C THR A 302 0.50 -6.15 20.85
N LEU A 303 -0.78 -6.40 21.11
CA LEU A 303 -1.89 -5.73 20.44
C LEU A 303 -1.81 -4.21 20.61
N GLU A 304 -1.51 -3.75 21.82
CA GLU A 304 -1.34 -2.32 22.15
C GLU A 304 -0.20 -1.68 21.34
N ASN A 305 0.98 -2.30 21.27
CA ASN A 305 2.10 -1.73 20.52
C ASN A 305 1.84 -1.74 19.01
N ALA A 306 1.17 -2.77 18.49
CA ALA A 306 0.78 -2.82 17.09
C ALA A 306 -0.21 -1.72 16.72
N GLU A 307 -1.20 -1.48 17.58
CA GLU A 307 -2.14 -0.36 17.43
C GLU A 307 -1.43 0.98 17.43
N ILE A 308 -0.53 1.22 18.40
CA ILE A 308 0.22 2.48 18.51
C ILE A 308 1.11 2.69 17.28
N TYR A 309 1.89 1.68 16.89
CA TYR A 309 2.81 1.77 15.76
C TYR A 309 2.07 2.14 14.46
N ASN A 310 1.07 1.34 14.09
CA ASN A 310 0.37 1.51 12.83
C ASN A 310 -0.50 2.79 12.83
N SER A 311 -1.15 3.13 13.94
CA SER A 311 -1.93 4.38 14.05
C SER A 311 -1.04 5.62 13.91
N ASN A 312 0.13 5.62 14.56
CA ASN A 312 1.04 6.75 14.47
C ASN A 312 1.71 6.83 13.09
N LEU A 313 2.06 5.69 12.50
CA LEU A 313 2.58 5.62 11.14
C LEU A 313 1.62 6.24 10.13
N LEU A 314 0.33 5.88 10.18
CA LEU A 314 -0.68 6.44 9.29
C LEU A 314 -0.84 7.96 9.47
N LYS A 315 -0.82 8.47 10.71
CA LYS A 315 -0.84 9.92 10.98
C LYS A 315 0.37 10.62 10.36
N ARG A 316 1.57 10.02 10.45
CA ARG A 316 2.80 10.58 9.88
C ARG A 316 2.74 10.62 8.35
N ILE A 317 2.17 9.60 7.72
CA ILE A 317 1.93 9.55 6.26
C ILE A 317 0.90 10.60 5.83
N GLU A 318 -0.22 10.72 6.55
CA GLU A 318 -1.26 11.72 6.27
C GLU A 318 -0.73 13.16 6.35
N GLN A 319 0.15 13.41 7.32
CA GLN A 319 0.85 14.68 7.49
C GLN A 319 1.93 14.94 6.41
N LYS A 320 2.13 14.01 5.47
CA LYS A 320 3.16 14.06 4.42
C LYS A 320 4.55 14.33 5.01
N GLN A 321 4.83 13.75 6.18
CA GLN A 321 6.11 13.96 6.85
C GLN A 321 7.26 13.41 6.02
N THR A 322 8.40 14.05 6.18
CA THR A 322 9.66 13.74 5.52
C THR A 322 10.67 13.23 6.55
N THR A 323 11.80 12.69 6.09
CA THR A 323 12.90 12.35 7.00
C THR A 323 13.81 13.57 7.24
N PRO A 324 14.59 13.61 8.35
CA PRO A 324 15.50 14.71 8.62
C PRO A 324 16.54 14.98 7.52
N ALA A 325 17.12 13.95 6.91
CA ALA A 325 18.13 14.11 5.85
C ALA A 325 17.53 14.33 4.46
N ASN A 326 16.24 14.08 4.26
CA ASN A 326 15.53 14.35 3.02
C ASN A 326 14.21 15.12 3.27
N PRO A 327 14.29 16.44 3.55
CA PRO A 327 13.13 17.24 3.94
C PRO A 327 12.18 17.62 2.78
N THR A 328 12.38 17.07 1.58
CA THR A 328 11.63 17.46 0.38
C THR A 328 10.70 16.39 -0.16
N ILE A 329 10.96 15.11 0.17
CA ILE A 329 10.20 13.97 -0.34
C ILE A 329 9.48 13.33 0.86
N PRO A 330 8.13 13.32 0.88
CA PRO A 330 7.38 12.61 1.91
C PRO A 330 7.72 11.13 1.94
N ILE A 331 7.60 10.51 3.11
CA ILE A 331 7.75 9.07 3.24
C ILE A 331 6.73 8.34 2.35
N ASP A 332 7.20 7.36 1.60
CA ASP A 332 6.36 6.46 0.79
C ASP A 332 6.43 5.04 1.35
N ILE A 333 5.27 4.51 1.77
CA ILE A 333 5.20 3.33 2.64
C ILE A 333 4.10 2.36 2.19
N TYR A 334 4.46 1.08 2.18
CA TYR A 334 3.55 -0.05 2.19
C TYR A 334 3.51 -0.69 3.59
N VAL A 335 2.33 -0.71 4.20
CA VAL A 335 2.11 -1.27 5.53
C VAL A 335 1.96 -2.79 5.43
N PHE A 336 2.76 -3.50 6.23
CA PHE A 336 2.73 -4.95 6.35
C PHE A 336 1.91 -5.35 7.60
N ALA A 337 0.76 -6.01 7.47
CA ALA A 337 0.05 -6.38 6.24
C ALA A 337 -1.47 -6.27 6.39
N LEU A 338 -2.22 -6.47 5.30
CA LEU A 338 -3.69 -6.38 5.32
C LEU A 338 -4.33 -7.39 6.28
N PHE A 339 -3.90 -8.65 6.25
CA PHE A 339 -4.48 -9.73 7.04
C PHE A 339 -3.44 -10.45 7.91
N ASN A 340 -3.92 -11.07 8.99
CA ASN A 340 -3.18 -12.14 9.64
C ASN A 340 -3.09 -13.35 8.72
N GLU A 341 -1.88 -13.85 8.51
CA GLU A 341 -1.58 -14.92 7.56
C GLU A 341 -1.22 -16.23 8.31
N ASP A 342 -2.21 -17.09 8.53
CA ASP A 342 -2.13 -18.21 9.47
C ASP A 342 -1.18 -19.35 9.05
N MET A 343 -0.77 -19.39 7.78
CA MET A 343 0.17 -20.39 7.26
C MET A 343 1.61 -19.88 7.15
N LYS A 344 1.90 -18.63 7.55
CA LYS A 344 3.29 -18.14 7.55
C LYS A 344 4.17 -19.00 8.48
N PRO A 345 5.33 -19.49 7.99
CA PRO A 345 6.27 -20.24 8.82
C PRO A 345 6.98 -19.30 9.81
N GLY A 346 7.76 -19.87 10.73
CA GLY A 346 8.58 -19.11 11.67
C GLY A 346 7.86 -18.75 12.98
N PRO A 347 8.31 -17.71 13.69
CA PRO A 347 7.82 -17.37 15.02
C PRO A 347 6.36 -16.89 15.01
N THR A 348 5.74 -16.77 16.19
CA THR A 348 4.30 -16.43 16.29
C THR A 348 3.99 -15.06 15.70
N SER A 349 4.91 -14.09 15.80
CA SER A 349 4.76 -12.77 15.18
C SER A 349 4.39 -12.82 13.70
N GLU A 350 4.98 -13.73 12.93
CA GLU A 350 4.77 -13.84 11.48
C GLU A 350 3.31 -14.03 11.10
N ARG A 351 2.51 -14.65 11.97
CA ARG A 351 1.07 -14.90 11.74
C ARG A 351 0.17 -13.77 12.26
N ASN A 352 0.73 -12.70 12.81
CA ASN A 352 0.02 -11.70 13.61
C ASN A 352 0.35 -10.23 13.23
N TYR A 353 0.81 -9.97 12.00
CA TYR A 353 1.07 -8.62 11.46
C TYR A 353 -0.15 -7.93 10.84
N GLY A 354 -1.27 -8.63 10.71
CA GLY A 354 -2.46 -8.12 10.05
C GLY A 354 -3.07 -6.91 10.73
N LEU A 355 -3.50 -5.93 9.92
CA LEU A 355 -4.42 -4.88 10.37
C LEU A 355 -5.84 -5.43 10.58
N TYR A 356 -6.22 -6.47 9.81
CA TYR A 356 -7.51 -7.12 9.86
C TYR A 356 -7.37 -8.63 10.09
N TYR A 357 -8.36 -9.21 10.76
CA TYR A 357 -8.58 -10.65 10.72
C TYR A 357 -9.15 -11.06 9.34
N PRO A 358 -9.02 -12.34 8.96
CA PRO A 358 -9.57 -12.85 7.70
C PRO A 358 -11.09 -12.67 7.54
N ASP A 359 -11.84 -12.47 8.62
CA ASP A 359 -13.27 -12.17 8.56
C ASP A 359 -13.59 -10.68 8.26
N GLY A 360 -12.56 -9.83 8.11
CA GLY A 360 -12.69 -8.40 7.86
C GLY A 360 -12.84 -7.54 9.12
N THR A 361 -12.84 -8.13 10.31
CA THR A 361 -12.81 -7.36 11.55
C THR A 361 -11.42 -6.78 11.80
N PRO A 362 -11.30 -5.52 12.27
CA PRO A 362 -10.00 -4.95 12.59
C PRO A 362 -9.38 -5.68 13.79
N VAL A 363 -8.08 -5.98 13.74
CA VAL A 363 -7.35 -6.56 14.89
C VAL A 363 -7.25 -5.52 16.02
N TYR A 364 -7.10 -4.26 15.65
CA TYR A 364 -7.05 -3.08 16.52
C TYR A 364 -7.49 -1.83 15.74
N ASN A 365 -7.85 -0.75 16.44
CA ASN A 365 -8.43 0.43 15.79
C ASN A 365 -7.35 1.43 15.34
N ILE A 366 -7.02 1.39 14.05
CA ILE A 366 -6.08 2.32 13.41
C ILE A 366 -6.74 3.61 12.86
N GLY A 367 -8.00 3.87 13.22
CA GLY A 367 -8.76 5.02 12.70
C GLY A 367 -9.29 4.84 11.27
N LEU A 368 -9.14 3.65 10.68
CA LEU A 368 -9.73 3.29 9.39
C LEU A 368 -11.10 2.64 9.59
N GLN A 369 -12.11 3.14 8.87
CA GLN A 369 -13.44 2.55 8.84
C GLN A 369 -13.59 1.71 7.58
N GLY A 370 -13.28 0.42 7.67
CA GLY A 370 -13.48 -0.55 6.60
C GLY A 370 -14.82 -1.26 6.70
N TYR A 371 -15.35 -1.66 5.55
CA TYR A 371 -16.52 -2.52 5.45
C TYR A 371 -16.20 -3.71 4.55
N LEU A 372 -16.19 -4.91 5.13
CA LEU A 372 -16.20 -6.16 4.37
C LEU A 372 -17.65 -6.65 4.27
N PRO A 373 -18.24 -6.74 3.07
CA PRO A 373 -19.59 -7.27 2.92
C PRO A 373 -19.69 -8.71 3.44
N GLU A 374 -20.74 -8.98 4.21
CA GLU A 374 -21.08 -10.34 4.62
C GLU A 374 -21.32 -11.24 3.40
N MET A 375 -20.98 -12.52 3.54
CA MET A 375 -21.37 -13.50 2.53
C MET A 375 -22.88 -13.72 2.61
N VAL A 376 -23.63 -13.10 1.71
CA VAL A 376 -25.04 -13.45 1.53
C VAL A 376 -25.09 -14.85 0.95
N ILE A 377 -25.27 -15.86 1.81
CA ILE A 377 -25.70 -17.19 1.38
C ILE A 377 -27.14 -17.00 0.90
N GLN A 378 -27.31 -16.78 -0.40
CA GLN A 378 -28.63 -16.81 -1.01
C GLN A 378 -29.17 -18.24 -0.87
N SER A 379 -29.92 -18.50 0.19
CA SER A 379 -31.03 -19.45 0.06
C SER A 379 -31.94 -18.87 -1.03
N LYS A 380 -32.32 -19.69 -2.01
CA LYS A 380 -33.32 -19.31 -3.02
C LYS A 380 -34.62 -18.94 -2.29
N SER A 381 -34.75 -17.67 -1.95
CA SER A 381 -36.01 -17.06 -1.55
C SER A 381 -36.34 -16.07 -2.66
N ASN A 382 -37.43 -16.34 -3.37
CA ASN A 382 -38.01 -15.43 -4.36
C ASN A 382 -38.52 -14.19 -3.64
N THR A 383 -37.63 -13.28 -3.26
CA THR A 383 -37.98 -11.94 -2.82
C THR A 383 -37.91 -11.04 -4.05
N LEU A 384 -39.02 -11.01 -4.78
CA LEU A 384 -39.31 -9.92 -5.71
C LEU A 384 -39.15 -8.62 -4.89
N SER A 385 -38.13 -7.83 -5.20
CA SER A 385 -37.74 -6.66 -4.41
C SER A 385 -38.93 -5.74 -4.18
N ILE A 386 -39.22 -5.42 -2.90
CA ILE A 386 -40.24 -4.46 -2.49
C ILE A 386 -40.08 -3.13 -3.23
N HIS A 387 -38.86 -2.78 -3.64
CA HIS A 387 -38.57 -1.56 -4.40
C HIS A 387 -39.11 -1.60 -5.83
N PHE A 388 -39.16 -2.79 -6.46
CA PHE A 388 -39.78 -2.96 -7.77
C PHE A 388 -41.29 -2.77 -7.71
N PHE A 389 -41.93 -3.24 -6.63
CA PHE A 389 -43.36 -3.03 -6.41
C PHE A 389 -43.69 -1.56 -6.12
N ILE A 390 -42.88 -0.88 -5.30
CA ILE A 390 -43.03 0.56 -5.04
C ILE A 390 -42.82 1.37 -6.33
N TYR A 391 -41.85 0.99 -7.17
CA TYR A 391 -41.60 1.64 -8.46
C TYR A 391 -42.78 1.47 -9.44
N ILE A 392 -43.38 0.29 -9.51
CA ILE A 392 -44.56 0.06 -10.35
C ILE A 392 -45.77 0.86 -9.83
N VAL A 393 -46.01 0.86 -8.52
CA VAL A 393 -47.14 1.58 -7.93
C VAL A 393 -46.99 3.09 -8.12
N THR A 394 -45.78 3.63 -7.98
CA THR A 394 -45.51 5.06 -8.20
C THR A 394 -45.64 5.45 -9.68
N CYS A 395 -45.14 4.63 -10.61
CA CYS A 395 -45.35 4.85 -12.05
C CYS A 395 -46.83 4.80 -12.45
N LEU A 396 -47.61 3.88 -11.88
CA LEU A 396 -49.05 3.78 -12.15
C LEU A 396 -49.84 4.95 -11.55
N ALA A 397 -49.47 5.42 -10.35
CA ALA A 397 -50.07 6.61 -9.75
C ALA A 397 -49.80 7.87 -10.58
N PHE A 398 -48.57 8.01 -11.10
CA PHE A 398 -48.18 9.14 -11.94
C PHE A 398 -48.88 9.12 -13.31
N ALA A 399 -49.01 7.94 -13.92
CA ALA A 399 -49.78 7.77 -15.17
C ALA A 399 -51.27 8.07 -14.99
N TRP A 400 -51.85 7.73 -13.82
CA TRP A 400 -53.24 8.04 -13.50
C TRP A 400 -53.48 9.55 -13.31
N GLU A 401 -52.57 10.26 -12.64
CA GLU A 401 -52.65 11.73 -12.53
C GLU A 401 -52.52 12.44 -13.88
N LEU A 402 -51.62 11.97 -14.75
CA LEU A 402 -51.44 12.55 -16.09
C LEU A 402 -52.67 12.35 -17.00
N SER A 403 -53.48 11.31 -16.76
CA SER A 403 -54.73 11.07 -17.51
C SER A 403 -55.91 11.96 -17.10
N ARG A 404 -55.74 12.83 -16.09
CA ARG A 404 -56.76 13.76 -15.60
C ARG A 404 -56.57 15.20 -16.11
N PHE A 405 -55.59 15.43 -16.98
CA PHE A 405 -55.36 16.71 -17.66
C PHE A 405 -55.84 16.70 -19.10
#